data_AF-A0A9D7DE75-F1
#
_entry.id   AF-A0A9D7DE75-F1
#
_cell.length_a   1.000
_cell.length_b   1.000
_cell.length_c   1.000
_cell.angle_alpha   90.00
_cell.angle_beta   90.00
_cell.angle_gamma   90.00
#
_symmetry.space_group_name_H-M   'P 1'
#
loop_
_entity.id
_entity.type
_entity.pdbx_description
1 polymer ?
#
loop_
_entity_poly.entity_id
_entity_poly.type
_entity_poly.pdbx_seq_one_letter_code
_entity_poly.pdbx_strand_id
1 'polypeptide(L)'
;MRDTRLIDRIGTIPGTYLVRLSLIPLVRTIAGRYWCSVAALVLFVVFWSFPSYDVALVLHEVDANWDALFLQAAEPFTDHTQVHDARSHGAKLGFRMVPALLLRLLSIDTVPGALVLQFVLLVLFQALMLLVLRDLLGNKRWAFAWAFAFSLILCGHVYTVDYGGLFDTLAFDLLLVAILLRRRAWMVDPTAPRVLHR
;
A
#
# COMPACT_ATOMS: atom_id res chain seq x y z
N MET A 1 -7.37 -42.05 9.03
CA MET A 1 -7.13 -40.99 10.03
C MET A 1 -5.67 -40.59 9.93
N ARG A 2 -5.37 -39.52 9.17
CA ARG A 2 -4.01 -38.98 9.03
C ARG A 2 -3.80 -37.93 10.11
N ASP A 3 -2.74 -38.13 10.86
CA ASP A 3 -2.36 -37.36 12.03
C ASP A 3 -1.93 -35.94 11.62
N THR A 4 -2.83 -34.96 11.78
CA THR A 4 -2.60 -33.54 11.50
C THR A 4 -1.77 -32.83 12.58
N ARG A 5 -1.37 -33.54 13.64
CA ARG A 5 -0.68 -32.96 14.81
C ARG A 5 0.80 -32.63 14.61
N LEU A 6 1.39 -33.01 13.47
CA LEU A 6 2.81 -32.74 13.17
C LEU A 6 3.06 -31.36 12.56
N ILE A 7 2.03 -30.68 12.06
CA ILE A 7 2.17 -29.33 11.47
C ILE A 7 2.17 -28.24 12.57
N ASP A 8 1.67 -28.53 13.77
CA ASP A 8 1.61 -27.59 14.89
C ASP A 8 2.95 -27.44 15.66
N ARG A 9 4.00 -28.19 15.31
CA ARG A 9 5.28 -28.19 16.04
C ARG A 9 6.48 -27.60 15.29
N ILE A 10 6.31 -27.14 14.06
CA ILE A 10 7.36 -26.37 13.39
C ILE A 10 7.23 -24.94 13.90
N GLY A 11 8.19 -24.53 14.73
CA GLY A 11 8.31 -23.18 15.27
C GLY A 11 7.87 -22.15 14.23
N THR A 12 6.79 -21.46 14.54
CA THR A 12 6.11 -20.54 13.67
C THR A 12 7.05 -19.40 13.31
N ILE A 13 7.61 -19.47 12.11
CA ILE A 13 8.47 -18.43 11.55
C ILE A 13 7.67 -17.12 11.61
N PRO A 14 8.21 -16.01 12.15
CA PRO A 14 7.49 -14.75 12.28
C PRO A 14 6.81 -14.32 10.98
N GLY A 15 7.45 -14.59 9.83
CA GLY A 15 6.91 -14.35 8.49
C GLY A 15 5.58 -15.08 8.20
N THR A 16 5.41 -16.33 8.63
CA THR A 16 4.14 -17.07 8.45
C THR A 16 2.99 -16.48 9.27
N TYR A 17 3.27 -15.87 10.43
CA TYR A 17 2.27 -15.13 11.19
C TYR A 17 1.86 -13.84 10.49
N LEU A 18 2.84 -13.06 9.99
CA LEU A 18 2.58 -11.83 9.25
C LEU A 18 1.68 -12.09 8.05
N VAL A 19 2.01 -13.13 7.25
CA VAL A 19 1.22 -13.55 6.09
C VAL A 19 -0.20 -13.92 6.49
N ARG A 20 -0.41 -14.70 7.56
CA ARG A 20 -1.76 -15.08 7.98
C ARG A 20 -2.58 -13.90 8.49
N LEU A 21 -1.95 -12.94 9.18
CA LEU A 21 -2.65 -11.83 9.80
C LEU A 21 -3.06 -10.74 8.81
N SER A 22 -2.26 -10.49 7.76
CA SER A 22 -2.54 -9.44 6.76
C SER A 22 -3.11 -9.97 5.44
N LEU A 23 -2.60 -11.08 4.89
CA LEU A 23 -2.99 -11.53 3.54
C LEU A 23 -4.34 -12.27 3.51
N ILE A 24 -4.65 -13.12 4.49
CA ILE A 24 -5.92 -13.89 4.46
C ILE A 24 -7.16 -12.97 4.46
N PRO A 25 -7.26 -11.95 5.33
CA PRO A 25 -8.38 -11.01 5.30
C PRO A 25 -8.41 -10.15 4.04
N LEU A 26 -7.25 -9.75 3.54
CA LEU A 26 -7.10 -9.01 2.29
C LEU A 26 -7.65 -9.82 1.12
N VAL A 27 -7.16 -11.05 0.96
CA VAL A 27 -7.63 -11.98 -0.07
C VAL A 27 -9.14 -12.24 0.08
N ARG A 28 -9.67 -12.42 1.30
CA ARG A 28 -11.11 -12.57 1.51
C ARG A 28 -11.92 -11.32 1.16
N THR A 29 -11.34 -10.14 1.27
CA THR A 29 -12.00 -8.88 0.94
C THR A 29 -12.02 -8.67 -0.57
N ILE A 30 -10.91 -8.98 -1.25
CA ILE A 30 -10.76 -8.85 -2.70
C ILE A 30 -11.45 -9.98 -3.46
N ALA A 31 -11.40 -11.23 -2.98
CA ALA A 31 -11.96 -12.41 -3.64
C ALA A 31 -13.36 -12.83 -3.13
N GLY A 32 -13.86 -12.18 -2.07
CA GLY A 32 -15.13 -12.53 -1.43
C GLY A 32 -16.24 -11.52 -1.70
N ARG A 33 -17.33 -11.59 -0.93
CA ARG A 33 -18.55 -10.76 -1.06
C ARG A 33 -18.36 -9.24 -1.02
N TYR A 34 -17.15 -8.75 -0.74
CA TYR A 34 -16.85 -7.33 -0.56
C TYR A 34 -16.04 -6.73 -1.71
N TRP A 35 -15.73 -7.52 -2.74
CA TRP A 35 -15.02 -7.05 -3.92
C TRP A 35 -15.76 -5.89 -4.59
N CYS A 36 -17.10 -5.89 -4.59
CA CYS A 36 -17.91 -4.81 -5.14
C CYS A 36 -17.67 -3.47 -4.43
N SER A 37 -17.46 -3.48 -3.11
CA SER A 37 -17.19 -2.26 -2.35
C SER A 37 -15.82 -1.69 -2.68
N VAL A 38 -14.80 -2.55 -2.77
CA VAL A 38 -13.46 -2.14 -3.20
C VAL A 38 -13.49 -1.63 -4.64
N ALA A 39 -14.14 -2.36 -5.55
CA ALA A 39 -14.32 -1.97 -6.94
C ALA A 39 -15.05 -0.63 -7.07
N ALA A 40 -16.10 -0.39 -6.28
CA ALA A 40 -16.82 0.88 -6.28
C ALA A 40 -15.93 2.05 -5.84
N LEU A 41 -15.11 1.87 -4.79
CA LEU A 41 -14.16 2.89 -4.35
C LEU A 41 -13.09 3.16 -5.42
N VAL A 42 -12.51 2.11 -6.00
CA VAL A 42 -11.51 2.22 -7.06
C VAL A 42 -12.08 2.91 -8.29
N LEU A 43 -13.23 2.47 -8.80
CA LEU A 43 -13.89 3.08 -9.95
C LEU A 43 -14.21 4.55 -9.69
N PHE A 44 -14.66 4.88 -8.49
CA PHE A 44 -14.91 6.27 -8.10
C PHE A 44 -13.63 7.11 -8.15
N VAL A 45 -12.54 6.61 -7.58
CA VAL A 45 -11.25 7.32 -7.57
C VAL A 45 -10.73 7.50 -8.99
N VAL A 46 -10.76 6.45 -9.81
CA VAL A 46 -10.27 6.49 -11.20
C VAL A 46 -11.08 7.47 -12.03
N PHE A 47 -12.41 7.43 -11.93
CA PHE A 47 -13.30 8.31 -12.69
C PHE A 47 -13.02 9.79 -12.40
N TRP A 48 -12.82 10.14 -11.13
CA TRP A 48 -12.53 11.52 -10.73
C TRP A 48 -11.07 11.93 -10.85
N SER A 49 -10.15 10.97 -10.93
CA SER A 49 -8.72 11.24 -11.14
C SER A 49 -8.38 11.42 -12.62
N PHE A 50 -9.25 11.03 -13.57
CA PHE A 50 -9.00 11.12 -15.01
C PHE A 50 -8.54 12.52 -15.50
N PRO A 51 -9.14 13.65 -15.05
CA PRO A 51 -8.71 14.99 -15.46
C PRO A 51 -7.27 15.36 -15.07
N SER A 52 -6.69 14.67 -14.08
CA SER A 52 -5.30 14.90 -13.66
C SER A 52 -4.27 14.18 -14.54
N TYR A 53 -4.67 13.15 -15.27
CA TYR A 53 -3.78 12.42 -16.19
C TYR A 53 -3.41 13.26 -17.41
N ASP A 54 -4.36 14.06 -17.93
CA ASP A 54 -4.09 14.95 -19.05
C ASP A 54 -3.01 15.97 -18.68
N VAL A 55 -3.05 16.51 -17.46
CA VAL A 55 -2.03 17.46 -16.98
C VAL A 55 -0.65 16.79 -16.88
N ALA A 56 -0.57 15.59 -16.28
CA ALA A 56 0.70 14.88 -16.09
C ALA A 56 1.31 14.38 -17.41
N LEU A 57 0.50 13.86 -18.33
CA LEU A 57 0.96 13.29 -19.60
C LEU A 57 1.18 14.35 -20.69
N VAL A 58 0.45 15.46 -20.68
CA VAL A 58 0.55 16.50 -21.72
C VAL A 58 1.57 17.58 -21.37
N LEU A 59 1.76 17.91 -20.09
CA LEU A 59 2.65 19.01 -19.69
C LEU A 59 4.09 18.57 -19.36
N HIS A 60 4.38 17.26 -19.33
CA HIS A 60 5.72 16.71 -19.05
C HIS A 60 6.37 17.23 -17.74
N GLU A 61 5.59 17.83 -16.83
CA GLU A 61 6.09 18.48 -15.61
C GLU A 61 6.74 17.50 -14.61
N VAL A 62 6.54 16.20 -14.83
CA VAL A 62 6.95 15.12 -13.92
C VAL A 62 8.08 14.22 -14.47
N ASP A 63 8.55 14.46 -15.69
CA ASP A 63 9.57 13.61 -16.35
C ASP A 63 10.88 13.55 -15.53
N ALA A 64 11.32 14.67 -14.98
CA ALA A 64 12.53 14.73 -14.16
C ALA A 64 12.46 13.86 -12.88
N ASN A 65 11.28 13.66 -12.31
CA ASN A 65 11.12 12.80 -11.14
C ASN A 65 11.21 11.32 -11.53
N TRP A 66 10.64 10.96 -12.68
CA TRP A 66 10.73 9.60 -13.22
C TRP A 66 12.17 9.23 -13.57
N ASP A 67 12.90 10.12 -14.23
CA ASP A 67 14.31 9.90 -14.55
C ASP A 67 15.16 9.68 -13.30
N ALA A 68 14.97 10.52 -12.28
CA ALA A 68 15.64 10.37 -10.99
C ALA A 68 15.31 9.03 -10.31
N LEU A 69 14.04 8.60 -10.38
CA LEU A 69 13.61 7.34 -9.80
C LEU A 69 14.19 6.13 -10.55
N PHE A 70 14.21 6.14 -11.88
CA PHE A 70 14.77 5.04 -12.68
C PHE A 70 16.29 4.97 -12.57
N LEU A 71 16.98 6.10 -12.45
CA LEU A 71 18.40 6.14 -12.15
C LEU A 71 18.71 5.48 -10.81
N GLN A 72 17.94 5.81 -9.77
CA GLN A 72 18.06 5.16 -8.46
C GLN A 72 17.69 3.68 -8.50
N ALA A 73 16.69 3.27 -9.29
CA ALA A 73 16.32 1.88 -9.44
C ALA A 73 17.42 1.06 -10.16
N ALA A 74 18.12 1.65 -11.13
CA ALA A 74 19.24 1.02 -11.81
C ALA A 74 20.44 0.80 -10.86
N GLU A 75 20.71 1.78 -9.99
CA GLU A 75 21.86 1.79 -9.08
C GLU A 75 21.46 2.15 -7.63
N PRO A 76 20.72 1.28 -6.91
CA PRO A 76 20.07 1.63 -5.64
C PRO A 76 21.03 1.82 -4.46
N PHE A 77 22.30 1.45 -4.61
CA PHE A 77 23.32 1.56 -3.56
C PHE A 77 24.41 2.58 -3.90
N THR A 78 24.26 3.33 -5.00
CA THR A 78 25.17 4.41 -5.40
C THR A 78 24.73 5.72 -4.73
N ASP A 79 25.69 6.58 -4.40
CA ASP A 79 25.41 7.93 -3.93
C ASP A 79 24.99 8.83 -5.11
N HIS A 80 23.71 9.22 -5.13
CA HIS A 80 23.11 10.07 -6.17
C HIS A 80 23.11 11.56 -5.80
N THR A 81 23.70 11.95 -4.66
CA THR A 81 23.71 13.35 -4.19
C THR A 81 24.49 14.31 -5.08
N GLN A 82 25.38 13.79 -5.94
CA GLN A 82 26.13 14.59 -6.92
C GLN A 82 25.38 14.78 -8.25
N VAL A 83 24.37 13.95 -8.52
CA VAL A 83 23.60 13.97 -9.77
C VAL A 83 22.40 14.92 -9.69
N HIS A 84 21.87 15.13 -8.48
CA HIS A 84 20.75 16.04 -8.24
C HIS A 84 21.18 17.21 -7.36
N ASP A 85 20.86 18.45 -7.77
CA ASP A 85 21.11 19.64 -6.95
C ASP A 85 20.52 19.43 -5.54
N ALA A 86 21.29 19.71 -4.48
CA ALA A 86 20.89 19.51 -3.09
C ALA A 86 19.62 20.27 -2.70
N ARG A 87 19.23 21.31 -3.47
CA ARG A 87 17.98 22.06 -3.30
C ARG A 87 16.82 21.55 -4.16
N SER A 88 17.08 20.65 -5.11
CA SER A 88 16.06 20.07 -5.99
C SER A 88 15.18 19.07 -5.24
N HIS A 89 13.94 18.89 -5.70
CA HIS A 89 13.09 17.79 -5.22
C HIS A 89 13.73 16.41 -5.45
N GLY A 90 14.64 16.29 -6.43
CA GLY A 90 15.44 15.08 -6.70
C GLY A 90 16.36 14.66 -5.55
N ALA A 91 16.92 15.60 -4.79
CA ALA A 91 17.71 15.27 -3.59
C ALA A 91 16.84 14.65 -2.48
N LYS A 92 15.54 14.98 -2.43
CA LYS A 92 14.57 14.36 -1.51
C LYS A 92 14.13 12.96 -1.98
N LEU A 93 14.25 12.66 -3.28
CA LEU A 93 14.03 11.30 -3.82
C LEU A 93 15.09 10.31 -3.32
N GLY A 94 16.30 10.77 -2.96
CA GLY A 94 17.35 9.92 -2.36
C GLY A 94 16.94 9.22 -1.05
N PHE A 95 15.90 9.69 -0.36
CA PHE A 95 15.31 9.01 0.80
C PHE A 95 14.31 7.91 0.44
N ARG A 96 14.04 7.68 -0.85
CA ARG A 96 13.01 6.77 -1.36
C ARG A 96 13.60 5.51 -1.97
N MET A 97 14.54 4.95 -1.23
CA MET A 97 15.15 3.65 -1.53
C MET A 97 14.09 2.56 -1.72
N VAL A 98 12.97 2.60 -0.98
CA VAL A 98 11.94 1.56 -1.04
C VAL A 98 11.24 1.49 -2.41
N PRO A 99 10.70 2.60 -2.97
CA PRO A 99 10.22 2.61 -4.36
C PRO A 99 11.25 2.15 -5.40
N ALA A 100 12.49 2.65 -5.33
CA ALA A 100 13.54 2.28 -6.28
C ALA A 100 13.89 0.79 -6.22
N LEU A 101 14.03 0.23 -5.02
CA LEU A 101 14.24 -1.20 -4.82
C LEU A 101 13.04 -2.04 -5.30
N LEU A 102 11.81 -1.55 -5.10
CA LEU A 102 10.61 -2.23 -5.56
C LEU A 102 10.57 -2.31 -7.09
N LEU A 103 10.86 -1.20 -7.78
CA LEU A 103 10.95 -1.18 -9.24
C LEU A 103 12.07 -2.10 -9.75
N ARG A 104 13.25 -2.05 -9.12
CA ARG A 104 14.37 -2.94 -9.45
C ARG A 104 14.04 -4.41 -9.25
N LEU A 105 13.40 -4.74 -8.14
CA LEU A 105 12.99 -6.12 -7.80
C LEU A 105 12.00 -6.67 -8.82
N LEU A 106 11.07 -5.83 -9.29
CA LEU A 106 10.06 -6.19 -10.28
C LEU A 106 10.55 -6.04 -11.73
N SER A 107 11.79 -5.61 -11.94
CA SER A 107 12.36 -5.31 -13.26
C SER A 107 11.49 -4.33 -14.07
N ILE A 108 10.98 -3.29 -13.40
CA ILE A 108 10.22 -2.21 -14.02
C ILE A 108 11.16 -1.06 -14.33
N ASP A 109 11.37 -0.82 -15.62
CA ASP A 109 12.29 0.18 -16.18
C ASP A 109 11.58 1.22 -17.06
N THR A 110 10.25 1.19 -17.10
CA THR A 110 9.44 2.11 -17.93
C THR A 110 8.38 2.84 -17.10
N VAL A 111 8.10 4.10 -17.45
CA VAL A 111 7.05 4.92 -16.82
C VAL A 111 5.68 4.21 -16.85
N PRO A 112 5.19 3.65 -17.98
CA PRO A 112 3.93 2.93 -18.00
C PRO A 112 3.91 1.76 -17.02
N GLY A 113 4.98 0.98 -16.92
CA GLY A 113 5.07 -0.13 -15.96
C GLY A 113 4.99 0.34 -14.51
N ALA A 114 5.64 1.46 -14.19
CA ALA A 114 5.58 2.05 -12.86
C ALA A 114 4.19 2.62 -12.53
N LEU A 115 3.50 3.21 -13.51
CA LEU A 115 2.10 3.65 -13.36
C LEU A 115 1.15 2.47 -13.11
N VAL A 116 1.34 1.33 -13.79
CA VAL A 116 0.58 0.10 -13.49
C VAL A 116 0.83 -0.35 -12.05
N LEU A 117 2.08 -0.32 -11.58
CA LEU A 117 2.40 -0.66 -10.20
C LEU A 117 1.71 0.30 -9.21
N GLN A 118 1.75 1.61 -9.45
CA GLN A 118 1.03 2.59 -8.62
C GLN A 118 -0.47 2.35 -8.61
N PHE A 119 -1.06 1.97 -9.75
CA PHE A 119 -2.47 1.60 -9.81
C PHE A 119 -2.78 0.36 -8.94
N VAL A 120 -1.90 -0.66 -8.97
CA VAL A 120 -2.03 -1.83 -8.09
C VAL A 120 -1.95 -1.42 -6.61
N LEU A 121 -1.04 -0.51 -6.27
CA LEU A 121 -0.92 0.04 -4.90
C LEU A 121 -2.18 0.82 -4.50
N LEU A 122 -2.78 1.61 -5.40
CA LEU A 122 -4.08 2.26 -5.15
C LEU A 122 -5.17 1.23 -4.81
N VAL A 123 -5.28 0.15 -5.59
CA VAL A 123 -6.27 -0.91 -5.31
C VAL A 123 -6.01 -1.55 -3.95
N LEU A 124 -4.73 -1.80 -3.63
CA LEU A 124 -4.31 -2.33 -2.35
C LEU A 124 -4.67 -1.38 -1.21
N PHE A 125 -4.39 -0.09 -1.33
CA PHE A 125 -4.72 0.95 -0.37
C PHE A 125 -6.21 0.99 -0.06
N GLN A 126 -7.06 1.00 -1.08
CA GLN A 126 -8.52 1.02 -0.89
C GLN A 126 -9.01 -0.23 -0.16
N ALA A 127 -8.45 -1.40 -0.47
CA ALA A 127 -8.79 -2.65 0.21
C ALA A 127 -8.33 -2.65 1.68
N LEU A 128 -7.09 -2.21 1.95
CA LEU A 128 -6.52 -2.12 3.29
C LEU A 128 -7.26 -1.09 4.15
N MET A 129 -7.58 0.08 3.60
CA MET A 129 -8.31 1.13 4.29
C MET A 129 -9.71 0.63 4.69
N LEU A 130 -10.43 0.00 3.77
CA LEU A 130 -11.74 -0.59 4.06
C LEU A 130 -11.64 -1.66 5.15
N LEU A 131 -10.60 -2.49 5.13
CA LEU A 131 -10.33 -3.49 6.17
C LEU A 131 -10.10 -2.85 7.54
N VAL A 132 -9.23 -1.85 7.62
CA VAL A 132 -8.94 -1.12 8.86
C VAL A 132 -10.20 -0.49 9.43
N LEU A 133 -10.98 0.22 8.59
CA LEU A 133 -12.22 0.88 9.00
C LEU A 133 -13.28 -0.12 9.46
N ARG A 134 -13.37 -1.29 8.82
CA ARG A 134 -14.27 -2.36 9.27
C ARG A 134 -13.89 -2.90 10.63
N ASP A 135 -12.60 -3.16 10.84
CA ASP A 135 -12.10 -3.64 12.14
C ASP A 135 -12.24 -2.54 13.22
N LEU A 136 -12.25 -1.25 12.86
CA LEU A 136 -12.44 -0.13 13.81
C LEU A 136 -13.91 0.08 14.16
N LEU A 137 -14.79 0.12 13.17
CA LEU A 137 -16.19 0.53 13.35
C LEU A 137 -17.12 -0.63 13.66
N GLY A 138 -16.70 -1.88 13.40
CA GLY A 138 -17.53 -3.09 13.59
C GLY A 138 -18.76 -3.17 12.67
N ASN A 139 -19.04 -2.12 11.88
CA ASN A 139 -20.19 -2.01 10.99
C ASN A 139 -19.77 -1.73 9.56
N LYS A 140 -20.21 -2.61 8.65
CA LYS A 140 -19.85 -2.58 7.22
C LYS A 140 -20.31 -1.31 6.51
N ARG A 141 -21.51 -0.81 6.83
CA ARG A 141 -22.08 0.38 6.18
C ARG A 141 -21.27 1.63 6.55
N TRP A 142 -20.98 1.78 7.83
CA TRP A 142 -20.15 2.89 8.32
C TRP A 142 -18.73 2.81 7.78
N ALA A 143 -18.10 1.62 7.77
CA ALA A 143 -16.77 1.46 7.20
C ALA A 143 -16.71 1.85 5.72
N PHE A 144 -17.72 1.48 4.93
CA PHE A 144 -17.81 1.92 3.54
C PHE A 144 -18.02 3.43 3.41
N ALA A 145 -18.94 4.01 4.19
CA ALA A 145 -19.20 5.46 4.15
C ALA A 145 -17.94 6.28 4.49
N TRP A 146 -17.19 5.87 5.50
CA TRP A 146 -15.92 6.50 5.86
C TRP A 146 -14.85 6.27 4.79
N ALA A 147 -14.71 5.06 4.25
CA ALA A 147 -13.76 4.78 3.17
C ALA A 147 -14.06 5.62 1.92
N PHE A 148 -15.35 5.80 1.61
CA PHE A 148 -15.80 6.66 0.53
C PHE A 148 -15.47 8.14 0.79
N ALA A 149 -15.71 8.62 2.01
CA ALA A 149 -15.34 9.99 2.42
C ALA A 149 -13.82 10.24 2.31
N PHE A 150 -12.99 9.27 2.73
CA PHE A 150 -11.54 9.34 2.52
C PHE A 150 -11.19 9.37 1.03
N SER A 151 -11.84 8.55 0.21
CA SER A 151 -11.62 8.53 -1.23
C SER A 151 -11.93 9.88 -1.88
N LEU A 152 -12.98 10.57 -1.45
CA LEU A 152 -13.30 11.93 -1.91
C LEU A 152 -12.17 12.93 -1.63
N ILE A 153 -11.53 12.85 -0.46
CA ILE A 153 -10.39 13.71 -0.11
C ILE A 153 -9.19 13.38 -1.00
N LEU A 154 -8.93 12.09 -1.23
CA LEU A 154 -7.77 11.61 -1.97
C LEU A 154 -7.83 11.97 -3.47
N CYS A 155 -9.01 11.90 -4.08
CA CYS A 155 -9.23 12.29 -5.48
C CYS A 155 -8.79 13.74 -5.78
N GLY A 156 -8.83 14.63 -4.79
CA GLY A 156 -8.55 16.06 -4.99
C GLY A 156 -7.10 16.48 -4.75
N HIS A 157 -6.28 15.68 -4.06
CA HIS A 157 -4.98 16.19 -3.57
C HIS A 157 -3.83 15.19 -3.56
N VAL A 158 -4.09 13.91 -3.31
CA VAL A 158 -3.01 12.93 -3.08
C VAL A 158 -2.72 12.11 -4.34
N TYR A 159 -3.73 11.82 -5.16
CA TYR A 159 -3.52 11.03 -6.39
C TYR A 159 -2.76 11.77 -7.48
N THR A 160 -2.96 13.08 -7.60
CA THR A 160 -2.19 13.96 -8.50
C THR A 160 -0.68 13.91 -8.23
N VAL A 161 -0.29 13.68 -6.98
CA VAL A 161 1.09 13.69 -6.50
C VAL A 161 1.79 12.36 -6.79
N ASP A 162 1.05 11.24 -6.82
CA ASP A 162 1.65 9.94 -7.12
C ASP A 162 2.11 9.79 -8.59
N TYR A 163 1.45 10.46 -9.55
CA TYR A 163 1.91 10.48 -10.95
C TYR A 163 3.31 11.07 -11.14
N GLY A 164 3.78 11.84 -10.16
CA GLY A 164 5.13 12.39 -10.14
C GLY A 164 6.22 11.40 -9.76
N GLY A 165 5.97 10.08 -9.83
CA GLY A 165 6.93 9.06 -9.40
C GLY A 165 7.20 9.09 -7.89
N LEU A 166 6.25 9.60 -7.09
CA LEU A 166 6.53 9.85 -5.67
C LEU A 166 6.31 8.62 -4.78
N PHE A 167 5.35 7.75 -5.12
CA PHE A 167 5.02 6.51 -4.39
C PHE A 167 4.55 6.75 -2.94
N ASP A 168 3.79 7.81 -2.70
CA ASP A 168 3.21 8.09 -1.39
C ASP A 168 2.13 7.07 -1.00
N THR A 169 1.37 6.54 -1.98
CA THR A 169 0.43 5.42 -1.73
C THR A 169 1.15 4.20 -1.14
N LEU A 170 2.38 3.90 -1.57
CA LEU A 170 3.16 2.78 -1.00
C LEU A 170 3.43 2.99 0.50
N ALA A 171 3.77 4.21 0.91
CA ALA A 171 3.99 4.53 2.32
C ALA A 171 2.70 4.38 3.13
N PHE A 172 1.56 4.81 2.58
CA PHE A 172 0.26 4.62 3.23
C PHE A 172 -0.15 3.14 3.31
N ASP A 173 0.13 2.33 2.29
CA ASP A 173 -0.08 0.88 2.33
C ASP A 173 0.70 0.23 3.46
N LEU A 174 1.99 0.55 3.57
CA LEU A 174 2.86 0.05 4.65
C LEU A 174 2.33 0.48 6.02
N LEU A 175 1.84 1.71 6.16
CA LEU A 175 1.22 2.20 7.39
C LEU A 175 -0.06 1.44 7.73
N LEU A 176 -0.97 1.23 6.78
CA LEU A 176 -2.21 0.49 7.00
C LEU A 176 -1.94 -0.97 7.34
N VAL A 177 -0.96 -1.61 6.68
CA VAL A 177 -0.48 -2.94 7.03
C VAL A 177 0.05 -2.95 8.47
N ALA A 178 0.88 -1.98 8.87
CA ALA A 178 1.39 -1.88 10.23
C ALA A 178 0.27 -1.73 11.27
N ILE A 179 -0.77 -0.94 10.97
CA ILE A 179 -1.96 -0.79 11.83
C ILE A 179 -2.70 -2.13 11.96
N LEU A 180 -2.95 -2.82 10.84
CA LEU A 180 -3.62 -4.12 10.85
C LEU A 180 -2.84 -5.17 11.65
N LEU A 181 -1.52 -5.22 11.45
CA LEU A 181 -0.63 -6.13 12.17
C LEU A 181 -0.63 -5.82 13.66
N ARG A 182 -0.48 -4.55 14.05
CA ARG A 182 -0.49 -4.14 15.46
C ARG A 182 -1.82 -4.50 16.12
N ARG A 183 -2.96 -4.19 15.52
CA ARG A 183 -4.26 -4.47 16.14
C ARG A 183 -4.49 -5.96 16.34
N ARG A 184 -3.98 -6.80 15.44
CA ARG A 184 -4.13 -8.26 15.53
C ARG A 184 -3.12 -8.92 16.46
N ALA A 185 -1.91 -8.36 16.58
CA ALA A 185 -0.90 -8.82 17.52
C ALA A 185 -1.24 -8.46 18.98
N TRP A 186 -1.96 -7.34 19.20
CA TRP A 186 -2.27 -6.81 20.53
C TRP A 186 -3.71 -7.06 21.00
N MET A 187 -4.57 -7.68 20.18
CA MET A 187 -5.80 -8.28 20.71
C MET A 187 -5.42 -9.53 21.52
N VAL A 188 -5.07 -9.30 22.78
CA VAL A 188 -5.14 -10.31 23.84
C VAL A 188 -6.54 -10.90 23.75
N ASP A 189 -6.61 -12.20 23.50
CA ASP A 189 -7.88 -12.92 23.49
C ASP A 189 -8.61 -12.61 24.82
N PRO A 190 -9.76 -11.91 24.80
CA PRO A 190 -10.49 -11.59 26.03
C PRO A 190 -11.03 -12.86 26.70
N THR A 191 -10.98 -14.01 26.01
CA THR A 191 -11.33 -15.33 26.53
C THR A 191 -10.12 -16.14 26.99
N ALA A 192 -8.88 -15.65 26.80
CA ALA A 192 -7.70 -16.31 27.36
C ALA A 192 -7.78 -16.26 28.89
N PRO A 193 -7.72 -17.42 29.58
CA PRO A 193 -7.78 -17.45 31.03
C PRO A 193 -6.62 -16.61 31.58
N ARG A 194 -6.96 -15.60 32.40
CA ARG A 194 -5.96 -14.86 33.17
C ARG A 194 -5.29 -15.87 34.10
N VAL A 195 -4.10 -16.33 33.74
CA VAL A 195 -3.23 -17.06 34.66
C VAL A 195 -2.80 -16.05 35.72
N LEU A 196 -3.58 -15.99 36.79
CA LEU A 196 -3.22 -15.30 38.02
C LEU A 196 -2.06 -16.08 38.61
N HIS A 197 -0.84 -15.63 38.34
CA HIS A 197 0.32 -16.06 39.12
C HIS A 197 0.11 -15.58 40.56
N ARG A 198 -0.16 -16.55 41.45
CA ARG A 198 0.01 -16.41 42.90
C ARG A 198 1.42 -16.85 43.27
#